data_AF-A0A962V1Z1-F1
#
_entry.id   AF-A0A962V1Z1-F1
#
_cell.length_a   1.000
_cell.length_b   1.000
_cell.length_c   1.000
_cell.angle_alpha   90.00
_cell.angle_beta   90.00
_cell.angle_gamma   90.00
#
_symmetry.space_group_name_H-M   'P 1'
#
loop_
_entity.id
_entity.type
_entity.pdbx_description
1 polymer ?
#
loop_
_entity_poly.entity_id
_entity_poly.type
_entity_poly.pdbx_seq_one_letter_code
_entity_poly.pdbx_strand_id
1 'polypeptide(L)'
;LGLDEKQNFSVVGVGNPQRAQEDLANWARDEMEPPVHLEFTVDEIDDLPVMAIEVQETAQAQKPCYYKPKGLHGGAYLRSGGTDRPMSNYEIFGYISDRGQPRHDEDIITDATLDDLDQGLLDEYIKRLRTGRTGARYLNDPREAVLTRLHICAKQNDQLHPTLAGLLMFGKYPQEFFPQLMIT
;
A
#
# COMPACT_ATOMS: atom_id res chain seq x y z
N LEU A 1 8.60 4.67 25.08
CA LEU A 1 9.05 5.82 25.87
C LEU A 1 8.65 5.62 27.33
N GLY A 2 9.46 6.09 28.29
CA GLY A 2 9.18 5.93 29.72
C GLY A 2 9.92 4.77 30.40
N LEU A 3 10.92 4.18 29.74
CA LEU A 3 11.84 3.17 30.29
C LEU A 3 13.28 3.67 30.15
N ASP A 4 14.12 3.43 31.16
CA ASP A 4 15.55 3.76 31.14
C ASP A 4 16.41 2.50 30.90
N GLU A 5 16.93 2.38 29.68
CA GLU A 5 17.79 1.26 29.25
C GLU A 5 19.06 1.13 30.11
N LYS A 6 19.63 2.23 30.62
CA LYS A 6 20.84 2.20 31.46
C LYS A 6 20.57 1.64 32.85
N GLN A 7 19.31 1.70 33.29
CA GLN A 7 18.84 1.18 34.57
C GLN A 7 18.03 -0.11 34.38
N ASN A 8 18.49 -0.97 33.47
CA ASN A 8 17.87 -2.27 33.18
C ASN A 8 16.37 -2.14 32.82
N PHE A 9 16.05 -1.15 31.99
CA PHE A 9 14.68 -0.83 31.56
C PHE A 9 13.73 -0.48 32.72
N SER A 10 14.23 0.17 33.77
CA SER A 10 13.38 0.66 34.87
C SER A 10 12.35 1.67 34.36
N VAL A 11 11.14 1.64 34.92
CA VAL A 11 10.06 2.56 34.57
C VAL A 11 10.38 3.96 35.11
N VAL A 12 10.43 4.94 34.22
CA VAL A 12 10.69 6.36 34.55
C VAL A 12 9.54 7.28 34.16
N GLY A 13 8.57 6.77 33.39
CA GLY A 13 7.40 7.51 32.94
C GLY A 13 7.65 8.50 31.80
N VAL A 14 6.58 8.91 31.13
CA VAL A 14 6.56 9.94 30.10
C VAL A 14 5.85 11.18 30.67
N GLY A 15 6.54 12.32 30.74
CA GLY A 15 6.00 13.51 31.42
C GLY A 15 4.66 14.00 30.88
N ASN A 16 4.52 14.16 29.57
CA ASN A 16 3.24 14.50 28.92
C ASN A 16 3.04 13.59 27.69
N PRO A 17 2.31 12.46 27.85
CA PRO A 17 2.08 11.52 26.76
C PRO A 17 1.38 12.15 25.55
N GLN A 18 0.38 13.00 25.79
CA GLN A 18 -0.40 13.63 24.71
C GLN A 18 0.49 14.51 23.82
N ARG A 19 1.31 15.38 24.43
CA ARG A 19 2.25 16.21 23.69
C ARG A 19 3.30 15.38 22.95
N ALA A 20 3.81 14.32 23.58
CA ALA A 20 4.78 13.43 22.94
C ALA A 20 4.18 12.71 21.72
N GLN A 21 2.91 12.29 21.77
CA GLN A 21 2.20 11.73 20.61
C GLN A 21 2.07 12.76 19.49
N GLU A 22 1.62 13.98 19.80
CA GLU A 22 1.47 15.06 18.81
C GLU A 22 2.80 15.39 18.13
N ASP A 23 3.87 15.59 18.92
CA ASP A 23 5.20 15.93 18.41
C ASP A 23 5.76 14.80 17.52
N LEU A 24 5.61 13.53 17.93
CA LEU A 24 6.08 12.38 17.16
C LEU A 24 5.26 12.16 15.88
N ALA A 25 3.95 12.30 15.93
CA ALA A 25 3.08 12.14 14.77
C ALA A 25 3.35 13.22 13.72
N ASN A 26 3.58 14.46 14.14
CA ASN A 26 3.96 15.55 13.24
C ASN A 26 5.34 15.29 12.64
N TRP A 27 6.33 14.88 13.45
CA TRP A 27 7.66 14.55 12.96
C TRP A 27 7.65 13.40 11.94
N ALA A 28 6.93 12.31 12.24
CA ALA A 28 6.80 11.16 11.34
C ALA A 28 6.10 11.50 10.02
N ARG A 29 5.20 12.48 10.02
CA ARG A 29 4.52 13.00 8.82
C ARG A 29 5.44 13.91 8.01
N ASP A 30 6.06 14.88 8.66
CA ASP A 30 6.67 16.02 8.00
C ASP A 30 8.13 15.76 7.63
N GLU A 31 8.85 15.00 8.46
CA GLU A 31 10.30 14.80 8.35
C GLU A 31 10.70 13.46 7.71
N MET A 32 9.76 12.52 7.52
CA MET A 32 10.01 11.24 6.86
C MET A 32 9.43 11.21 5.45
N GLU A 33 10.09 10.48 4.55
CA GLU A 33 9.64 10.21 3.18
C GLU A 33 9.75 8.71 2.86
N PRO A 34 8.64 8.03 2.51
CA PRO A 34 7.26 8.52 2.65
C PRO A 34 6.92 8.76 4.14
N PRO A 35 5.83 9.50 4.44
CA PRO A 35 5.32 9.66 5.80
C PRO A 35 5.16 8.31 6.50
N VAL A 36 5.60 8.26 7.76
CA VAL A 36 5.52 7.03 8.58
C VAL A 36 4.26 7.06 9.42
N HIS A 37 3.50 5.96 9.41
CA HIS A 37 2.33 5.79 10.27
C HIS A 37 2.75 5.18 11.60
N LEU A 38 2.37 5.85 12.68
CA LEU A 38 2.66 5.45 14.05
C LEU A 38 1.35 5.10 14.76
N GLU A 39 1.34 3.96 15.44
CA GLU A 39 0.29 3.60 16.38
C GLU A 39 0.83 3.76 17.79
N PHE A 40 0.04 4.40 18.65
CA PHE A 40 0.44 4.73 20.00
C PHE A 40 -0.46 4.02 21.01
N THR A 41 0.15 3.35 21.96
CA THR A 41 -0.52 2.79 23.13
C THR A 41 0.09 3.41 24.37
N VAL A 42 -0.74 4.06 25.19
CA VAL A 42 -0.32 4.62 26.48
C VAL A 42 -0.95 3.77 27.58
N ASP A 43 -0.12 3.30 28.49
CA ASP A 43 -0.54 2.49 29.63
C ASP A 43 0.18 2.98 30.89
N GLU A 44 -0.33 2.60 32.06
CA GLU A 44 0.29 2.93 33.35
C GLU A 44 1.01 1.70 33.91
N ILE A 45 2.30 1.86 34.21
CA ILE A 45 3.13 0.84 34.85
C ILE A 45 3.77 1.47 36.08
N ASP A 46 3.58 0.87 37.25
CA ASP A 46 4.06 1.40 38.54
C ASP A 46 3.61 2.86 38.79
N ASP A 47 2.34 3.16 38.47
CA ASP A 47 1.72 4.51 38.55
C ASP A 47 2.41 5.57 37.67
N LEU A 48 3.23 5.14 36.70
CA LEU A 48 3.92 6.01 35.75
C LEU A 48 3.44 5.73 34.31
N PRO A 49 3.13 6.78 33.53
CA PRO A 49 2.67 6.60 32.16
C PRO A 49 3.80 6.12 31.25
N VAL A 50 3.59 5.01 30.55
CA VAL A 50 4.52 4.43 29.58
C VAL A 50 3.83 4.43 28.21
N MET A 51 4.59 4.77 27.16
CA MET A 51 4.07 4.82 25.80
C MET A 51 4.79 3.83 24.90
N ALA A 52 4.06 2.87 24.35
CA ALA A 52 4.50 2.05 23.24
C ALA A 52 4.19 2.75 21.91
N ILE A 53 5.13 2.65 20.98
CA ILE A 53 5.03 3.23 19.63
C ILE A 53 5.29 2.11 18.65
N GLU A 54 4.29 1.77 17.84
CA GLU A 54 4.40 0.78 16.78
C GLU A 54 4.56 1.51 15.44
N VAL A 55 5.64 1.19 14.73
CA VAL A 55 5.98 1.79 13.45
C VAL A 55 5.50 0.86 12.35
N GLN A 56 4.50 1.29 11.59
CA GLN A 56 3.96 0.48 10.50
C GLN A 56 4.95 0.39 9.34
N GLU A 57 5.07 -0.81 8.76
CA GLU A 57 6.00 -1.04 7.66
C GLU A 57 5.55 -0.29 6.40
N THR A 58 6.47 0.46 5.79
CA THR A 58 6.22 1.12 4.50
C THR A 58 6.00 0.08 3.40
N ALA A 59 5.00 0.29 2.54
CA ALA A 59 4.76 -0.55 1.37
C ALA A 59 6.03 -0.70 0.51
N GLN A 60 6.29 -1.91 -0.01
CA GLN A 60 7.49 -2.22 -0.80
C GLN A 60 7.70 -1.23 -1.96
N ALA A 61 6.63 -0.83 -2.64
CA ALA A 61 6.64 0.12 -3.74
C ALA A 61 7.10 1.55 -3.36
N GLN A 62 7.11 1.87 -2.07
CA GLN A 62 7.49 3.18 -1.56
C GLN A 62 8.82 3.15 -0.79
N LYS A 63 9.42 1.98 -0.57
CA LYS A 63 10.72 1.85 0.10
C LYS A 63 11.86 2.42 -0.75
N PRO A 64 12.96 2.88 -0.14
CA PRO A 64 13.18 2.96 1.30
C PRO A 64 12.52 4.20 1.91
N CYS A 65 12.14 4.09 3.18
CA CYS A 65 11.77 5.24 3.99
C CYS A 65 13.05 5.94 4.51
N TYR A 66 13.09 7.26 4.47
CA TYR A 66 14.26 8.05 4.87
C TYR A 66 13.90 9.37 5.55
N TYR A 67 14.82 9.86 6.37
CA TYR A 67 14.73 11.17 7.02
C TYR A 67 15.05 12.30 6.02
N LYS A 68 14.03 13.09 5.64
CA LYS A 68 14.07 14.12 4.60
C LYS A 68 15.24 15.10 4.75
N PRO A 69 15.54 15.67 5.94
CA PRO A 69 16.63 16.64 6.08
C PRO A 69 18.03 16.08 5.76
N LYS A 70 18.22 14.76 5.82
CA LYS A 70 19.49 14.10 5.42
C LYS A 70 19.45 13.54 3.99
N GLY A 71 18.31 13.65 3.31
CA GLY A 71 18.07 13.10 1.98
C GLY A 71 18.14 11.57 1.94
N LEU A 72 17.86 10.99 0.78
CA LEU A 72 17.76 9.54 0.60
C LEU A 72 19.03 8.79 1.01
N HIS A 73 20.20 9.26 0.55
CA HIS A 73 21.48 8.59 0.81
C HIS A 73 22.01 8.79 2.24
N GLY A 74 21.63 9.87 2.92
CA GLY A 74 22.07 10.17 4.29
C GLY A 74 21.03 9.83 5.37
N GLY A 75 19.78 9.60 4.96
CA GLY A 75 18.63 9.46 5.84
C GLY A 75 17.98 8.07 5.84
N ALA A 76 18.44 7.13 5.00
CA ALA A 76 17.94 5.76 4.95
C ALA A 76 18.79 4.83 5.83
N TYR A 77 18.13 4.07 6.70
CA TYR A 77 18.77 3.17 7.66
C TYR A 77 18.15 1.77 7.63
N LEU A 78 18.95 0.77 7.93
CA LEU A 78 18.50 -0.60 8.19
C LEU A 78 18.71 -0.94 9.66
N ARG A 79 17.66 -1.47 10.28
CA ARG A 79 17.74 -2.05 11.63
C ARG A 79 18.20 -3.50 11.53
N SER A 80 19.26 -3.84 12.25
CA SER A 80 19.78 -5.21 12.34
C SER A 80 19.96 -5.56 13.82
N GLY A 81 19.00 -6.30 14.38
CA GLY A 81 18.95 -6.56 15.81
C GLY A 81 18.73 -5.26 16.60
N GLY A 82 19.69 -4.94 17.48
CA GLY A 82 19.64 -3.75 18.35
C GLY A 82 20.30 -2.49 17.79
N THR A 83 20.80 -2.51 16.55
CA THR A 83 21.50 -1.36 15.95
C THR A 83 20.89 -0.93 14.63
N ASP A 84 20.98 0.36 14.36
CA ASP A 84 20.59 0.98 13.10
C ASP A 84 21.85 1.40 12.35
N ARG A 85 21.97 1.01 11.07
CA ARG A 85 23.10 1.41 10.21
C ARG A 85 22.61 2.13 8.96
N PRO A 86 23.40 3.07 8.39
CA PRO A 86 23.09 3.63 7.09
C PRO A 86 22.99 2.54 6.02
N MET A 87 22.01 2.70 5.12
CA MET A 87 21.96 1.88 3.91
C MET A 87 23.12 2.22 2.99
N SER A 88 23.69 1.21 2.33
CA SER A 88 24.62 1.41 1.23
C SER A 88 23.88 1.89 -0.03
N ASN A 89 24.61 2.53 -0.96
CA ASN A 89 24.03 2.93 -2.25
C ASN A 89 23.46 1.74 -3.03
N TYR A 90 24.05 0.55 -2.87
CA TYR A 90 23.56 -0.67 -3.51
C TYR A 90 22.19 -1.11 -2.94
N GLU A 91 22.02 -1.05 -1.62
CA GLU A 91 20.74 -1.41 -0.97
C GLU A 91 19.64 -0.40 -1.30
N ILE A 92 19.98 0.90 -1.28
CA ILE A 92 19.06 1.96 -1.71
C ILE A 92 18.63 1.71 -3.16
N PHE A 93 19.58 1.43 -4.05
CA PHE A 93 19.30 1.12 -5.45
C PHE A 93 18.42 -0.12 -5.61
N GLY A 94 18.66 -1.17 -4.81
CA GLY A 94 17.83 -2.37 -4.75
C GLY A 94 16.38 -2.03 -4.42
N TYR A 95 16.12 -1.31 -3.33
CA TYR A 95 14.77 -0.89 -2.97
C TYR A 95 14.10 -0.03 -4.02
N ILE A 96 14.81 0.91 -4.64
CA ILE A 96 14.26 1.76 -5.72
C ILE A 96 13.91 0.91 -6.94
N SER A 97 14.77 -0.03 -7.32
CA SER A 97 14.55 -0.93 -8.45
C SER A 97 13.38 -1.86 -8.20
N ASP A 98 13.21 -2.31 -6.96
CA ASP A 98 12.13 -3.18 -6.50
C ASP A 98 10.77 -2.46 -6.39
N ARG A 99 10.72 -1.13 -6.52
CA ARG A 99 9.45 -0.38 -6.48
C ARG A 99 8.46 -0.86 -7.54
N GLY A 100 8.97 -1.43 -8.64
CA GLY A 100 8.16 -1.88 -9.77
C GLY A 100 7.36 -0.75 -10.43
N GLN A 101 6.56 -1.10 -11.43
CA GLN A 101 5.51 -0.21 -11.91
C GLN A 101 4.31 -0.32 -10.95
N PRO A 102 3.69 0.79 -10.51
CA PRO A 102 2.44 0.71 -9.76
C PRO A 102 1.41 -0.10 -10.56
N ARG A 103 0.88 -1.16 -9.96
CA ARG A 103 -0.11 -2.10 -10.54
C ARG A 103 -1.49 -1.94 -9.90
N HIS A 104 -1.82 -0.74 -9.43
CA HIS A 104 -3.09 -0.47 -8.77
C HIS A 104 -4.29 -0.79 -9.67
N ASP A 105 -4.10 -0.68 -10.99
CA ASP A 105 -5.07 -1.08 -12.00
C ASP A 105 -5.39 -2.59 -11.99
N GLU A 106 -4.48 -3.42 -11.48
CA GLU A 106 -4.63 -4.86 -11.32
C GLU A 106 -5.30 -5.26 -9.99
N ASP A 107 -5.53 -4.32 -9.07
CA ASP A 107 -6.13 -4.60 -7.75
C ASP A 107 -7.54 -5.18 -7.90
N ILE A 108 -7.83 -6.24 -7.13
CA ILE A 108 -9.12 -6.95 -7.15
C ILE A 108 -10.12 -6.20 -6.28
N ILE A 109 -11.27 -5.81 -6.85
CA ILE A 109 -12.34 -5.14 -6.10
C ILE A 109 -13.32 -6.19 -5.60
N THR A 110 -13.08 -6.73 -4.41
CA THR A 110 -13.87 -7.85 -3.85
C THR A 110 -15.33 -7.53 -3.61
N ASP A 111 -15.64 -6.25 -3.40
CA ASP A 111 -17.02 -5.78 -3.19
C ASP A 111 -17.80 -5.71 -4.51
N ALA A 112 -17.11 -5.68 -5.66
CA ALA A 112 -17.72 -5.66 -6.97
C ALA A 112 -17.77 -7.06 -7.59
N THR A 113 -18.77 -7.27 -8.43
CA THR A 113 -19.05 -8.52 -9.14
C THR A 113 -19.10 -8.28 -10.65
N LEU A 114 -19.28 -9.33 -11.45
CA LEU A 114 -19.49 -9.18 -12.89
C LEU A 114 -20.78 -8.43 -13.22
N ASP A 115 -21.78 -8.45 -12.33
CA ASP A 115 -23.05 -7.76 -12.56
C ASP A 115 -22.90 -6.24 -12.49
N ASP A 116 -21.82 -5.75 -11.87
CA ASP A 116 -21.47 -4.33 -11.82
C ASP A 116 -20.81 -3.82 -13.10
N LEU A 117 -20.40 -4.75 -14.00
CA LEU A 117 -19.87 -4.43 -15.31
C LEU A 117 -20.98 -4.35 -16.37
N ASP A 118 -20.87 -3.39 -17.28
CA ASP A 118 -21.68 -3.27 -18.49
C ASP A 118 -21.30 -4.37 -19.49
N GLN A 119 -22.15 -5.40 -19.54
CA GLN A 119 -21.95 -6.55 -20.41
C GLN A 119 -22.00 -6.16 -21.90
N GLY A 120 -22.73 -5.11 -22.28
CA GLY A 120 -22.80 -4.62 -23.65
C GLY A 120 -21.47 -4.02 -24.10
N LEU A 121 -20.86 -3.16 -23.26
CA LEU A 121 -19.54 -2.58 -23.52
C LEU A 121 -18.45 -3.66 -23.56
N LEU A 122 -18.50 -4.64 -22.66
CA LEU A 122 -17.58 -5.78 -22.68
C LEU A 122 -17.69 -6.59 -23.97
N ASP A 123 -18.91 -6.89 -24.40
CA ASP A 123 -19.15 -7.68 -25.62
C ASP A 123 -18.69 -6.93 -26.88
N GLU A 124 -18.94 -5.62 -26.95
CA GLU A 124 -18.46 -4.78 -28.04
C GLU A 124 -16.92 -4.74 -28.08
N TYR A 125 -16.28 -4.57 -26.92
CA TYR A 125 -14.83 -4.54 -26.80
C TYR A 125 -14.20 -5.88 -27.23
N ILE A 126 -14.72 -7.00 -26.73
CA ILE A 126 -14.22 -8.35 -27.09
C ILE A 126 -14.45 -8.61 -28.59
N LYS A 127 -15.60 -8.22 -29.14
CA LYS A 127 -15.88 -8.33 -30.59
C LYS A 127 -14.87 -7.54 -31.41
N ARG A 128 -14.59 -6.29 -31.02
CA ARG A 128 -13.59 -5.44 -31.68
C ARG A 128 -12.20 -6.07 -31.63
N LEU A 129 -11.80 -6.64 -30.50
CA LEU A 129 -10.53 -7.35 -30.36
C LEU A 129 -10.45 -8.57 -31.29
N ARG A 130 -11.53 -9.36 -31.39
CA ARG A 130 -11.58 -10.53 -32.29
C ARG A 130 -11.42 -10.13 -33.76
N THR A 131 -12.04 -9.03 -34.18
CA THR A 131 -11.91 -8.53 -35.56
C THR A 131 -10.55 -7.90 -35.85
N GLY A 132 -9.94 -7.24 -34.86
CA GLY A 132 -8.68 -6.50 -35.03
C GLY A 132 -7.42 -7.33 -34.79
N ARG A 133 -7.51 -8.46 -34.07
CA ARG A 133 -6.36 -9.31 -33.70
C ARG A 133 -6.60 -10.75 -34.16
N THR A 134 -6.38 -10.99 -35.45
CA THR A 134 -6.59 -12.30 -36.09
C THR A 134 -5.77 -13.46 -35.51
N GLY A 135 -4.69 -13.18 -34.75
CA GLY A 135 -3.86 -14.18 -34.08
C GLY A 135 -4.18 -14.47 -32.61
N ALA A 136 -5.13 -13.75 -31.99
CA ALA A 136 -5.40 -13.84 -30.56
C ALA A 136 -6.34 -15.02 -30.21
N ARG A 137 -5.82 -16.25 -30.29
CA ARG A 137 -6.58 -17.49 -30.04
C ARG A 137 -7.28 -17.53 -28.68
N TYR A 138 -6.69 -16.90 -27.68
CA TYR A 138 -7.24 -16.81 -26.33
C TYR A 138 -8.62 -16.15 -26.26
N LEU A 139 -9.01 -15.36 -27.28
CA LEU A 139 -10.33 -14.72 -27.36
C LEU A 139 -11.46 -15.71 -27.65
N ASN A 140 -11.14 -16.98 -27.97
CA ASN A 140 -12.10 -18.05 -28.20
C ASN A 140 -12.32 -18.93 -26.95
N ASP A 141 -11.56 -18.70 -25.88
CA ASP A 141 -11.71 -19.42 -24.62
C ASP A 141 -13.00 -19.00 -23.90
N PRO A 142 -13.41 -19.74 -22.83
CA PRO A 142 -14.56 -19.35 -22.01
C PRO A 142 -14.47 -17.89 -21.54
N ARG A 143 -15.62 -17.21 -21.42
CA ARG A 143 -15.71 -15.78 -21.10
C ARG A 143 -14.84 -15.38 -19.90
N GLU A 144 -14.90 -16.14 -18.81
CA GLU A 144 -14.08 -15.89 -17.62
C GLU A 144 -12.57 -15.88 -17.93
N ALA A 145 -12.10 -16.82 -18.75
CA ALA A 145 -10.69 -16.92 -19.13
C ALA A 145 -10.27 -15.75 -20.03
N VAL A 146 -11.17 -15.29 -20.90
CA VAL A 146 -10.97 -14.09 -21.72
C VAL A 146 -10.84 -12.85 -20.84
N LEU A 147 -11.80 -12.63 -19.93
CA LEU A 147 -11.79 -11.47 -19.03
C LEU A 147 -10.55 -11.45 -18.13
N THR A 148 -10.14 -12.63 -17.62
CA THR A 148 -8.93 -12.78 -16.81
C THR A 148 -7.67 -12.44 -17.62
N ARG A 149 -7.54 -12.95 -18.84
CA ARG A 149 -6.37 -12.66 -19.70
C ARG A 149 -6.30 -11.22 -20.21
N LEU A 150 -7.45 -10.54 -20.25
CA LEU A 150 -7.51 -9.12 -20.57
C LEU A 150 -7.27 -8.23 -19.34
N HIS A 151 -7.03 -8.83 -18.16
CA HIS A 151 -6.87 -8.12 -16.88
C HIS A 151 -8.08 -7.25 -16.50
N ILE A 152 -9.27 -7.59 -17.03
CA ILE A 152 -10.54 -6.93 -16.67
C ILE A 152 -11.09 -7.50 -15.36
N CYS A 153 -10.83 -8.79 -15.12
CA CYS A 153 -11.22 -9.48 -13.90
C CYS A 153 -10.06 -10.35 -13.41
N ALA A 154 -10.10 -10.72 -12.13
CA ALA A 154 -9.18 -11.66 -11.52
C ALA A 154 -9.91 -12.54 -10.50
N LYS A 155 -9.35 -13.71 -10.19
CA LYS A 155 -9.96 -14.65 -9.24
C LYS A 155 -9.41 -14.45 -7.84
N GLN A 156 -10.31 -14.40 -6.87
CA GLN A 156 -10.01 -14.47 -5.44
C GLN A 156 -10.97 -15.46 -4.79
N ASN A 157 -10.43 -16.44 -4.06
CA ASN A 157 -11.23 -17.53 -3.45
C ASN A 157 -12.17 -18.24 -4.45
N ASP A 158 -11.66 -18.55 -5.65
CA ASP A 158 -12.38 -19.13 -6.80
C ASP A 158 -13.54 -18.29 -7.37
N GLN A 159 -13.80 -17.11 -6.82
CA GLN A 159 -14.78 -16.15 -7.34
C GLN A 159 -14.11 -15.13 -8.26
N LEU A 160 -14.78 -14.77 -9.34
CA LEU A 160 -14.28 -13.81 -10.32
C LEU A 160 -14.78 -12.41 -9.95
N HIS A 161 -13.86 -11.48 -9.75
CA HIS A 161 -14.13 -10.10 -9.40
C HIS A 161 -13.51 -9.15 -10.43
N PRO A 162 -14.09 -7.97 -10.68
CA PRO A 162 -13.45 -6.94 -11.47
C PRO A 162 -12.11 -6.50 -10.87
N THR A 163 -11.14 -6.20 -11.74
CA THR A 163 -9.98 -5.40 -11.33
C THR A 163 -10.38 -3.92 -11.27
N LEU A 164 -9.56 -3.08 -10.65
CA LEU A 164 -9.78 -1.63 -10.65
C LEU A 164 -9.88 -1.09 -12.09
N ALA A 165 -8.99 -1.49 -13.00
CA ALA A 165 -9.09 -1.09 -14.40
C ALA A 165 -10.35 -1.62 -15.08
N GLY A 166 -10.71 -2.88 -14.84
CA GLY A 166 -11.93 -3.46 -15.39
C GLY A 166 -13.18 -2.71 -14.95
N LEU A 167 -13.25 -2.37 -13.66
CA LEU A 167 -14.35 -1.61 -13.08
C LEU A 167 -14.37 -0.16 -13.61
N LEU A 168 -13.24 0.51 -13.72
CA LEU A 168 -13.20 1.87 -14.28
C LEU A 168 -13.60 1.88 -15.76
N MET A 169 -13.09 0.95 -16.56
CA MET A 169 -13.34 0.94 -18.01
C MET A 169 -14.73 0.41 -18.40
N PHE A 170 -15.28 -0.53 -17.63
CA PHE A 170 -16.49 -1.26 -17.99
C PHE A 170 -17.55 -1.27 -16.89
N GLY A 171 -17.35 -0.61 -15.76
CA GLY A 171 -18.34 -0.55 -14.68
C GLY A 171 -19.54 0.32 -15.06
N LYS A 172 -20.73 -0.08 -14.63
CA LYS A 172 -21.96 0.71 -14.80
C LYS A 172 -21.91 1.99 -13.97
N TYR A 173 -21.43 1.88 -12.72
CA TYR A 173 -21.29 2.98 -11.76
C TYR A 173 -20.04 2.80 -10.89
N PRO A 174 -18.82 3.03 -11.42
CA PRO A 174 -17.58 2.81 -10.66
C PRO A 174 -17.47 3.66 -9.38
N GLN A 175 -18.20 4.79 -9.31
CA GLN A 175 -18.19 5.68 -8.15
C GLN A 175 -18.86 5.07 -6.91
N GLU A 176 -19.64 4.00 -7.05
CA GLU A 176 -20.19 3.26 -5.91
C GLU A 176 -19.06 2.66 -5.05
N PHE A 177 -18.00 2.19 -5.69
CA PHE A 177 -16.84 1.57 -5.04
C PHE A 177 -15.72 2.58 -4.79
N PHE A 178 -15.51 3.53 -5.72
CA PHE A 178 -14.45 4.53 -5.64
C PHE A 178 -14.97 5.94 -5.93
N PRO A 179 -15.63 6.61 -4.96
CA PRO A 179 -16.24 7.93 -5.17
C PRO A 179 -15.27 9.02 -5.62
N GLN A 180 -13.98 8.86 -5.32
CA GLN A 180 -12.92 9.84 -5.64
C GLN A 180 -12.28 9.62 -7.01
N LEU A 181 -12.54 8.49 -7.69
CA LEU A 181 -12.00 8.19 -9.00
C LEU A 181 -13.01 8.61 -10.08
N MET A 182 -12.74 9.72 -10.76
CA MET A 182 -13.60 10.26 -11.81
C MET A 182 -13.09 9.86 -13.20
N ILE A 183 -14.03 9.48 -14.07
CA ILE A 183 -13.81 9.32 -15.50
C ILE A 183 -14.63 10.43 -16.16
N THR A 184 -13.97 11.43 -16.72
CA THR A 184 -14.58 12.52 -17.51
C THR A 184 -14.63 12.18 -18.98
#